data_AF-A0A969N6T2-F1
#
_entry.id   AF-A0A969N6T2-F1
#
_cell.length_a   1.000
_cell.length_b   1.000
_cell.length_c   1.000
_cell.angle_alpha   90.00
_cell.angle_beta   90.00
_cell.angle_gamma   90.00
#
_symmetry.space_group_name_H-M   'P 1'
#
loop_
_entity.id
_entity.type
_entity.pdbx_description
1 polymer ?
#
loop_
_entity_poly.entity_id
_entity_poly.type
_entity_poly.pdbx_seq_one_letter_code
_entity_poly.pdbx_strand_id
1 'polypeptide(L)'
;LVADAELIVYGATEPDATVTIGGRPIKLNPDGTFRFHMAFPDGNIDFPIFAVAADGEQNREVHLTFDRATPARRTNTKEEAVEELLP
;
A
#
# COMPACT_ATOMS: atom_id res chain seq x y z
N LEU A 1 7.42 -2.19 22.24
CA LEU A 1 6.85 -1.20 21.29
C LEU A 1 6.35 -1.96 20.08
N VAL A 2 5.09 -1.74 19.71
CA VAL A 2 4.53 -2.18 18.42
C VAL A 2 4.33 -0.90 17.62
N ALA A 3 4.86 -0.87 16.39
CA ALA A 3 4.73 0.24 15.47
C ALA A 3 4.18 -0.31 14.14
N ASP A 4 2.87 -0.18 13.97
CA ASP A 4 2.20 -0.56 12.74
C ASP A 4 2.17 0.61 11.76
N ALA A 5 2.08 0.28 10.48
CA ALA A 5 2.02 1.25 9.40
C ALA A 5 0.96 0.85 8.37
N GLU A 6 0.38 1.85 7.74
CA GLU A 6 -0.52 1.69 6.61
C GLU A 6 -0.01 2.53 5.44
N LEU A 7 -0.25 2.04 4.23
CA LEU A 7 0.09 2.73 3.00
C LEU A 7 -1.20 3.20 2.32
N ILE A 8 -1.23 4.50 2.00
CA ILE A 8 -2.29 5.11 1.21
C ILE A 8 -1.65 5.65 -0.07
N VAL A 9 -2.09 5.15 -1.21
CA VAL A 9 -1.70 5.66 -2.53
C VAL A 9 -2.91 6.35 -3.15
N TYR A 10 -2.74 7.60 -3.56
CA TYR A 10 -3.79 8.37 -4.21
C TYR A 10 -3.25 9.00 -5.49
N GLY A 11 -4.16 9.26 -6.43
CA GLY A 11 -3.84 9.87 -7.69
C GLY A 11 -5.10 10.29 -8.44
N ALA A 12 -4.90 10.84 -9.62
CA ALA A 12 -5.97 11.22 -10.52
C ALA A 12 -5.57 10.92 -11.97
N THR A 13 -6.56 10.63 -12.79
CA THR A 13 -6.46 10.44 -14.23
C THR A 13 -7.80 10.87 -14.86
N GLU A 14 -8.01 10.59 -16.14
CA GLU A 14 -9.31 10.82 -16.77
C GLU A 14 -10.38 9.90 -16.17
N PRO A 15 -11.63 10.36 -15.96
CA PRO A 15 -12.66 9.59 -15.27
C PRO A 15 -12.99 8.21 -15.87
N ASP A 16 -12.79 8.05 -17.17
CA ASP A 16 -13.05 6.84 -17.95
C ASP A 16 -11.79 6.02 -18.25
N ALA A 17 -10.63 6.44 -17.75
CA ALA A 17 -9.40 5.69 -17.84
C ALA A 17 -9.47 4.39 -17.03
N THR A 18 -8.72 3.38 -17.48
CA THR A 18 -8.49 2.16 -16.70
C THR A 18 -7.18 2.28 -15.96
N VAL A 19 -7.21 2.10 -14.63
CA VAL A 19 -6.00 2.07 -13.80
C VAL A 19 -5.86 0.72 -13.12
N THR A 20 -4.65 0.18 -13.15
CA THR A 20 -4.26 -1.02 -12.42
C THR A 20 -3.14 -0.71 -11.44
N ILE A 21 -3.13 -1.43 -10.32
CA ILE A 21 -2.09 -1.38 -9.29
C ILE A 21 -1.68 -2.83 -8.99
N GLY A 22 -0.40 -3.16 -9.14
CA GLY A 22 0.06 -4.54 -8.96
C GLY A 22 -0.63 -5.54 -9.90
N GLY A 23 -1.00 -5.08 -11.11
CA GLY A 23 -1.78 -5.85 -12.08
C GLY A 23 -3.28 -6.00 -11.75
N ARG A 24 -3.78 -5.37 -10.67
CA ARG A 24 -5.20 -5.42 -10.29
C ARG A 24 -5.92 -4.12 -10.65
N PRO A 25 -7.06 -4.16 -11.36
CA PRO A 25 -7.85 -2.96 -11.62
C PRO A 25 -8.31 -2.28 -10.34
N ILE A 26 -8.23 -0.95 -10.32
CA ILE A 26 -8.79 -0.13 -9.24
C ILE A 26 -9.94 0.72 -9.77
N LYS A 27 -10.97 0.89 -8.93
CA LYS A 27 -12.13 1.70 -9.28
C LYS A 27 -11.80 3.17 -9.10
N LEU A 28 -12.00 3.95 -10.17
CA LEU A 28 -11.93 5.41 -10.11
C LEU A 28 -13.23 5.98 -9.53
N ASN A 29 -13.10 7.13 -8.88
CA ASN A 29 -14.22 8.01 -8.57
C ASN A 29 -14.72 8.68 -9.86
N PRO A 30 -15.96 9.21 -9.88
CA PRO A 30 -16.50 9.90 -11.05
C PRO A 30 -15.69 11.11 -11.53
N ASP A 31 -14.83 11.66 -10.67
CA ASP A 31 -13.90 12.77 -10.99
C ASP A 31 -12.52 12.29 -11.46
N GLY A 32 -12.33 10.98 -11.67
CA GLY A 32 -11.07 10.37 -12.09
C GLY A 32 -10.03 10.19 -10.99
N THR A 33 -10.36 10.55 -9.75
CA THR A 33 -9.48 10.29 -8.60
C THR A 33 -9.55 8.83 -8.14
N PHE A 34 -8.50 8.36 -7.48
CA PHE A 34 -8.52 7.08 -6.79
C PHE A 34 -7.78 7.16 -5.46
N ARG A 35 -8.13 6.24 -4.57
CA ARG A 35 -7.46 6.01 -3.30
C ARG A 35 -7.36 4.51 -3.06
N PHE A 36 -6.14 4.03 -2.90
CA PHE A 36 -5.84 2.67 -2.50
C PHE A 36 -5.26 2.69 -1.09
N HIS A 37 -5.72 1.79 -0.22
CA HIS A 37 -5.31 1.72 1.19
C HIS A 37 -5.07 0.26 1.56
N MET A 38 -3.91 0.01 2.20
CA MET A 38 -3.54 -1.31 2.70
C MET A 38 -2.68 -1.21 3.96
N ALA A 39 -2.61 -2.32 4.70
CA ALA A 39 -1.58 -2.49 5.72
C ALA A 39 -0.18 -2.49 5.08
N PHE A 40 0.81 -1.94 5.78
CA PHE A 40 2.20 -1.89 5.33
C PHE A 40 3.07 -2.77 6.25
N PRO A 41 3.11 -4.10 6.01
CA PRO A 41 3.94 -5.03 6.79
C PRO A 41 5.44 -4.79 6.52
N ASP A 42 6.29 -5.37 7.37
CA ASP A 42 7.73 -5.43 7.10
C ASP A 42 7.99 -6.16 5.77
N GLY A 43 9.00 -5.70 5.06
CA GLY A 43 9.40 -6.20 3.75
C GLY A 43 9.40 -5.10 2.69
N ASN A 44 9.75 -5.53 1.47
CA ASN A 44 9.69 -4.70 0.28
C ASN A 44 8.32 -4.85 -0.38
N ILE A 45 7.74 -3.72 -0.77
CA ILE A 45 6.52 -3.68 -1.55
C ILE A 45 6.80 -2.90 -2.83
N ASP A 46 6.63 -3.60 -3.95
CA ASP A 46 6.63 -3.01 -5.29
C ASP A 46 5.20 -2.73 -5.73
N PHE A 47 4.99 -1.49 -6.16
CA PHE A 47 3.70 -0.94 -6.54
C PHE A 47 3.76 -0.40 -7.97
N PRO A 48 3.66 -1.27 -8.99
CA PRO A 48 3.51 -0.84 -10.36
C PRO A 48 2.08 -0.35 -10.58
N ILE A 49 1.95 0.87 -11.08
CA ILE A 49 0.70 1.54 -11.40
C ILE A 49 0.69 1.79 -12.90
N PHE A 50 -0.35 1.31 -13.58
CA PHE A 50 -0.50 1.48 -15.01
C PHE A 50 -1.87 2.07 -15.31
N ALA A 51 -1.89 3.17 -16.06
CA ALA A 51 -3.09 3.86 -16.50
C ALA A 51 -3.17 3.88 -18.02
N VAL A 52 -4.36 3.62 -18.56
CA VAL A 52 -4.67 3.69 -19.99
C VAL A 52 -5.90 4.57 -20.17
N ALA A 53 -5.81 5.58 -21.03
CA ALA A 53 -6.93 6.43 -21.39
C ALA A 53 -8.03 5.64 -22.11
N ALA A 54 -9.25 6.18 -22.15
CA ALA A 54 -10.39 5.47 -22.74
C ALA A 54 -10.25 5.19 -24.26
N ASP A 55 -9.50 6.03 -24.98
CA ASP A 55 -9.17 5.84 -26.40
C ASP A 55 -8.08 4.78 -26.64
N GLY A 56 -7.37 4.37 -25.59
CA GLY A 56 -6.25 3.43 -25.66
C GLY A 56 -4.97 4.00 -26.25
N GLU A 57 -4.93 5.28 -26.65
CA GLU A 57 -3.76 5.89 -27.28
C GLU A 57 -2.74 6.36 -26.24
N GLN A 58 -3.23 6.91 -25.14
CA GLN A 58 -2.38 7.40 -24.05
C GLN A 58 -2.28 6.37 -22.93
N ASN A 59 -1.05 6.10 -22.50
CA ASN A 59 -0.79 5.31 -21.30
C ASN A 59 0.31 5.95 -20.46
N ARG A 60 0.31 5.60 -19.18
CA ARG A 60 1.32 6.04 -18.23
C ARG A 60 1.60 4.95 -17.21
N GLU A 61 2.89 4.76 -16.94
CA GLU A 61 3.37 3.87 -15.90
C GLU A 61 4.03 4.67 -14.77
N VAL A 62 3.73 4.31 -13.54
CA VAL A 62 4.36 4.84 -12.33
C VAL A 62 4.75 3.65 -11.47
N HIS A 63 6.00 3.61 -11.03
CA HIS A 63 6.48 2.56 -10.14
C HIS A 63 6.85 3.17 -8.80
N LEU A 64 6.18 2.73 -7.73
CA LEU A 64 6.52 3.09 -6.36
C LEU A 64 7.12 1.89 -5.66
N THR A 65 8.21 2.11 -4.93
CA THR A 65 8.88 1.07 -4.14
C THR A 65 8.94 1.53 -2.70
N PHE A 66 8.49 0.66 -1.79
CA PHE A 66 8.46 0.92 -0.35
C PHE A 66 9.22 -0.16 0.41
N ASP A 67 9.91 0.25 1.47
CA ASP A 67 10.59 -0.66 2.39
C ASP A 67 10.15 -0.33 3.82
N ARG A 68 9.80 -1.36 4.58
CA ARG A 68 9.60 -1.27 6.02
C ARG A 68 10.39 -2.38 6.70
N ALA A 69 11.08 -2.05 7.77
CA ALA A 69 11.83 -3.02 8.54
C ALA A 69 11.71 -2.76 10.06
N THR A 70 11.57 -3.86 10.81
CA THR A 70 11.80 -3.93 12.24
C THR A 70 13.20 -4.49 12.49
N PRO A 71 14.23 -3.64 12.70
CA PRO A 71 15.63 -4.08 12.70
C PRO A 71 15.99 -4.97 13.90
N ALA A 72 15.24 -4.87 15.00
CA ALA A 72 15.45 -5.70 16.18
C ALA A 72 14.12 -5.96 16.87
N ARG A 73 13.88 -7.25 17.19
CA ARG A 73 12.78 -7.68 18.05
C ARG A 73 13.36 -8.39 19.26
N ARG A 74 13.56 -7.63 20.35
CA ARG A 74 13.96 -8.18 21.66
C ARG A 74 12.73 -8.32 22.54
N THR A 75 11.87 -9.25 22.17
CA THR A 75 10.71 -9.63 22.98
C THR A 75 10.99 -11.00 23.58
N ASN A 76 10.66 -11.17 24.86
CA ASN A 76 10.63 -12.47 25.51
C ASN A 76 9.78 -13.45 24.70
N THR A 77 10.06 -14.75 24.77
CA THR A 77 9.14 -15.76 24.22
C THR A 77 7.80 -15.68 24.95
N LYS A 78 6.76 -16.32 24.40
CA LYS A 78 5.44 -16.33 25.04
C LYS A 78 5.50 -16.99 26.43
N GLU A 79 6.41 -17.95 26.64
CA GLU A 79 6.66 -18.61 27.93
C GLU A 79 7.44 -17.73 28.93
N GLU A 80 8.23 -16.78 28.44
CA GLU A 80 9.06 -15.85 29.22
C GLU A 80 8.41 -14.48 29.41
N ALA A 81 7.23 -14.26 28.81
CA ALA A 81 6.45 -13.05 29.01
C ALA A 81 5.94 -13.03 30.45
N VAL A 82 6.54 -12.19 31.29
CA VAL A 82 6.01 -11.90 32.63
C VAL A 82 4.72 -11.13 32.42
N GLU A 83 3.61 -11.71 32.85
CA GLU A 83 2.31 -11.04 32.87
C GLU A 83 2.42 -9.84 33.81
N GLU A 84 2.52 -8.64 33.24
CA GLU A 84 2.55 -7.39 33.99
C GLU A 84 1.11 -7.07 34.45
N LEU A 85 0.56 -7.91 35.32
CA LEU A 85 -0.63 -7.59 36.11
C LEU A 85 -0.20 -6.59 37.18
N LEU A 86 -0.63 -5.35 36.96
CA LEU A 86 -0.49 -4.13 37.78
C LEU A 86 -0.59 -4.37 39.30
N PRO A 87 0.01 -3.51 40.15
CA PRO A 87 -0.47 -3.40 41.53
C PRO A 87 -1.93 -2.94 41.59
#